data_AF-A0A348TU54-F1
#
_entry.id   AF-A0A348TU54-F1
#
_cell.length_a   1.000
_cell.length_b   1.000
_cell.length_c   1.000
_cell.angle_alpha   90.00
_cell.angle_beta   90.00
_cell.angle_gamma   90.00
#
_symmetry.space_group_name_H-M   'P 1'
#
loop_
_entity.id
_entity.type
_entity.pdbx_description
1 polymer ?
#
loop_
_entity_poly.entity_id
_entity_poly.type
_entity_poly.pdbx_seq_one_letter_code
_entity_poly.pdbx_strand_id
1 'polypeptide(L)' 'LFLVLVFGFRFFIENFKEVQVQFEQSMQLNMGQWLSIPLVAIGLLFIAVSSRTKSIS' A
#
# COMPACT_ATOMS: atom_id res chain seq x y z
N LEU A 1 -9.20 8.65 2.72
CA LEU A 1 -9.44 7.92 1.44
C LEU A 1 -8.32 8.11 0.42
N PHE A 2 -7.90 9.35 0.13
CA PHE A 2 -6.89 9.68 -0.90
C PHE A 2 -5.60 8.82 -0.82
N LEU A 3 -4.95 8.75 0.35
CA LEU A 3 -3.71 7.98 0.52
C LEU A 3 -3.93 6.48 0.23
N VAL A 4 -5.00 5.89 0.75
CA VAL A 4 -5.31 4.47 0.51
C VAL A 4 -5.56 4.18 -0.97
N LEU A 5 -6.24 5.07 -1.68
CA LEU A 5 -6.51 4.92 -3.11
C LEU A 5 -5.24 5.06 -3.97
N VAL A 6 -4.41 6.08 -3.70
CA VAL A 6 -3.18 6.32 -4.48
C VAL A 6 -2.15 5.21 -4.25
N PHE A 7 -1.92 4.80 -3.00
CA PHE A 7 -0.96 3.74 -2.69
C PHE A 7 -1.51 2.33 -3.02
N GLY A 8 -2.83 2.11 -2.90
CA GLY A 8 -3.48 0.89 -3.36
C GLY A 8 -3.41 0.71 -4.88
N PHE A 9 -3.66 1.78 -5.65
CA PHE A 9 -3.51 1.77 -7.10
C PHE A 9 -2.06 1.53 -7.53
N ARG A 10 -1.09 2.14 -6.84
CA ARG A 10 0.35 1.91 -7.08
C ARG A 10 0.72 0.45 -6.86
N PHE A 11 0.27 -0.16 -5.76
CA PHE A 11 0.46 -1.60 -5.51
C PHE A 11 -0.17 -2.45 -6.61
N PHE A 12 -1.39 -2.12 -7.06
CA PHE A 12 -2.06 -2.87 -8.11
C PHE A 12 -1.30 -2.79 -9.44
N ILE A 13 -0.94 -1.59 -9.92
CA ILE A 13 -0.17 -1.41 -11.16
C ILE A 13 1.19 -2.12 -11.11
N GLU A 14 1.83 -2.15 -9.95
CA GLU A 14 3.10 -2.86 -9.76
C GLU A 14 2.98 -4.37 -10.03
N ASN A 15 1.82 -4.98 -9.76
CA ASN A 15 1.56 -6.40 -10.07
C ASN A 15 1.27 -6.65 -11.57
N PHE A 16 0.87 -5.62 -12.32
CA PHE A 16 0.65 -5.70 -13.76
C PHE A 16 1.89 -5.34 -14.59
N LYS A 17 2.87 -4.68 -14.00
CA LYS A 17 4.17 -4.43 -14.65
C LYS A 17 5.04 -5.68 -14.55
N GLU A 18 5.63 -6.09 -15.66
CA GLU A 18 6.68 -7.11 -15.63
C GLU A 18 7.90 -6.61 -14.84
N VAL A 19 8.51 -7.52 -14.08
CA VAL A 19 9.75 -7.29 -13.34
C VAL A 19 10.85 -6.91 -14.33
N GLN A 20 11.11 -5.61 -14.45
CA GLN A 20 11.98 -5.05 -15.50
C GLN A 20 13.47 -5.20 -15.15
N VAL A 21 13.80 -5.62 -13.94
CA VAL A 21 15.18 -5.73 -13.43
C VAL A 21 15.41 -7.15 -12.90
N GLN A 22 16.41 -7.87 -13.43
CA GLN A 22 16.77 -9.22 -12.96
C GLN A 22 17.08 -9.30 -11.45
N PHE A 23 17.41 -8.18 -10.82
CA PHE A 23 17.60 -8.06 -9.37
C PHE A 23 16.33 -8.35 -8.57
N GLU A 24 15.17 -7.95 -9.08
CA GLU A 24 13.87 -8.19 -8.46
C GLU A 24 13.40 -9.66 -8.61
N GLN A 25 13.95 -10.42 -9.55
CA GLN A 25 13.67 -11.87 -9.66
C GLN A 25 14.20 -12.67 -8.47
N SER A 26 15.20 -12.14 -7.75
CA SER A 26 15.72 -12.75 -6.51
C SER A 26 14.88 -12.39 -5.28
N MET A 27 13.96 -11.42 -5.41
CA MET A 27 13.13 -10.95 -4.33
C MET A 27 11.71 -11.51 -4.45
N GLN A 28 11.17 -12.00 -3.34
CA GLN A 28 9.78 -12.49 -3.30
C GLN A 28 8.76 -11.36 -3.51
N LEU A 29 9.16 -10.11 -3.28
CA LEU A 29 8.35 -8.91 -3.46
C LEU A 29 9.23 -7.80 -4.05
N ASN A 30 8.70 -7.09 -5.06
CA ASN A 30 9.38 -5.96 -5.68
C ASN A 30 9.57 -4.81 -4.67
N MET A 31 10.54 -3.93 -4.94
CA MET A 31 10.84 -2.82 -4.02
C MET A 31 9.64 -1.89 -3.81
N GLY A 32 8.82 -1.69 -4.84
CA GLY A 32 7.59 -0.91 -4.74
C GLY A 32 6.51 -1.57 -3.88
N GLN A 33 6.46 -2.90 -3.80
CA GLN A 33 5.53 -3.64 -2.93
C GLN A 33 5.94 -3.54 -1.46
N TRP A 34 7.23 -3.67 -1.16
CA TRP A 34 7.78 -3.49 0.19
C TRP A 34 7.47 -2.11 0.78
N LEU A 35 7.51 -1.05 -0.05
CA LEU A 35 7.16 0.29 0.40
C LEU A 35 5.65 0.53 0.45
N SER A 36 4.88 -0.03 -0.50
CA SER A 36 3.45 0.26 -0.64
C SER A 36 2.58 -0.48 0.39
N ILE A 37 2.89 -1.72 0.74
CA ILE A 37 2.14 -2.52 1.73
C ILE A 37 2.04 -1.82 3.10
N PRO A 38 3.15 -1.41 3.75
CA PRO A 38 3.08 -0.73 5.05
C PRO A 38 2.38 0.63 4.95
N LEU A 39 2.55 1.37 3.85
CA LEU A 39 1.89 2.66 3.67
C LEU A 39 0.36 2.53 3.55
N VAL A 40 -0.13 1.53 2.81
CA VAL A 40 -1.56 1.22 2.73
C VAL A 40 -2.08 0.76 4.09
N ALA A 41 -1.34 -0.10 4.81
CA ALA A 41 -1.72 -0.57 6.14
C ALA A 41 -1.83 0.56 7.16
N ILE A 42 -0.87 1.50 7.19
CA ILE A 42 -0.90 2.69 8.04
C ILE A 42 -2.09 3.59 7.66
N GLY A 43 -2.35 3.77 6.37
CA GLY A 43 -3.53 4.51 5.90
C GLY A 43 -4.85 3.89 6.37
N LEU A 44 -4.96 2.56 6.34
CA LEU A 44 -6.13 1.83 6.84
C LEU A 44 -6.23 1.91 8.37
N LEU A 45 -5.12 1.81 9.10
CA LEU A 45 -5.08 1.99 10.55
C LEU A 45 -5.55 3.38 10.96
N PHE A 46 -5.09 4.44 10.29
CA PHE A 46 -5.57 5.79 10.55
C PHE A 46 -7.06 5.95 10.28
N ILE A 47 -7.59 5.35 9.20
CA ILE A 47 -9.03 5.36 8.93
C ILE A 47 -9.79 4.62 10.04
N ALA A 48 -9.33 3.43 10.43
CA ALA A 48 -9.96 2.62 11.47
C ALA A 48 -9.96 3.33 12.84
N VAL A 49 -8.84 3.95 13.22
CA VAL A 49 -8.71 4.73 14.47
C VAL A 49 -9.56 6.00 14.42
N SER A 50 -9.52 6.76 13.32
CA SER A 50 -10.32 7.98 13.13
C SER A 50 -11.82 7.71 13.21
N SER A 51 -12.27 6.55 12.70
CA SER A 51 -13.68 6.14 12.75
C SER A 51 -14.17 5.86 14.18
N ARG A 52 -13.26 5.50 15.11
CA ARG A 52 -13.62 5.28 16.53
C ARG A 52 -13.74 6.57 17.35
N THR A 53 -13.09 7.65 16.93
CA THR A 53 -13.18 8.96 17.61
C THR A 53 -14.52 9.67 17.36
N LYS A 54 -15.25 9.31 16.29
CA LYS A 54 -16.52 9.95 15.93
C LYS A 54 -17.76 9.41 16.66
N SER A 55 -17.59 8.51 17.64
CA SER A 55 -18.69 7.90 18.42
C SER A 55 -18.79 8.42 19.86
N ILE A 56 -18.09 9.51 20.19
CA ILE A 56 -18.24 10.22 21.46
C ILE A 56 -18.32 11.72 21.15
N SER A 57 -19.49 12.15 20.69
CA SER A 57 -19.96 13.54 20.74
C SER A 57 -21.47 13.55 20.69
#